data_AF-V4JNK9-F1
#
_entry.id   AF-V4JNK9-F1
#
_cell.length_a   1.000
_cell.length_b   1.000
_cell.length_c   1.000
_cell.angle_alpha   90.00
_cell.angle_beta   90.00
_cell.angle_gamma   90.00
#
_symmetry.space_group_name_H-M   'P 1'
#
loop_
_entity.id
_entity.type
_entity.pdbx_description
1 polymer ?
#
loop_
_entity_poly.entity_id
_entity_poly.type
_entity_poly.pdbx_seq_one_letter_code
_entity_poly.pdbx_strand_id
1 'polypeptide(L)'
;MTDLVAESQLIAPIPAAAATAYNSALQSLVQQVARRLLAHPRRDELLGGNPPTLFADNHYNHATFMSKVFEHGDYELLATILPWVYHAYHSHGSGS
;
A
#
# COMPACT_ATOMS: atom_id res chain seq x y z
N MET A 1 -20.47 8.03 -8.12
CA MET A 1 -19.28 7.83 -7.28
C MET A 1 -19.59 6.63 -6.40
N THR A 2 -18.89 5.52 -6.59
CA THR A 2 -19.15 4.27 -5.89
C THR A 2 -18.82 4.45 -4.41
N ASP A 3 -19.72 4.03 -3.52
CA ASP A 3 -19.51 4.10 -2.07
C ASP A 3 -18.61 2.93 -1.64
N LEU A 4 -17.29 3.18 -1.66
CA LEU A 4 -16.28 2.19 -1.32
C LEU A 4 -16.44 1.65 0.12
N VAL A 5 -17.03 2.43 1.03
CA VAL A 5 -17.27 1.99 2.41
C VAL A 5 -18.37 0.94 2.43
N ALA A 6 -19.49 1.18 1.73
CA ALA A 6 -20.57 0.21 1.62
C ALA A 6 -20.12 -1.10 0.96
N GLU A 7 -19.26 -1.04 -0.07
CA GLU A 7 -18.73 -2.23 -0.75
C GLU A 7 -17.72 -3.01 0.10
N SER A 8 -16.95 -2.31 0.95
CA SER A 8 -15.95 -2.95 1.81
C SER A 8 -16.55 -3.95 2.80
N GLN A 9 -17.81 -3.75 3.20
CA GLN A 9 -18.54 -4.66 4.09
C GLN A 9 -18.86 -6.02 3.47
N LEU A 10 -18.75 -6.15 2.13
CA LEU A 10 -18.96 -7.40 1.42
C LEU A 10 -17.69 -8.26 1.31
N ILE A 11 -16.54 -7.73 1.74
CA ILE A 11 -15.27 -8.42 1.64
C ILE A 11 -15.19 -9.49 2.73
N ALA A 12 -15.01 -10.74 2.29
CA ALA A 12 -14.81 -11.85 3.21
C ALA A 12 -13.54 -11.64 4.07
N PRO A 13 -13.56 -11.98 5.36
CA PRO A 13 -12.37 -11.92 6.20
C PRO A 13 -11.23 -12.78 5.64
N ILE A 14 -9.99 -12.28 5.72
CA ILE A 14 -8.82 -13.08 5.37
C ILE A 14 -8.65 -14.22 6.39
N PRO A 15 -8.37 -15.46 5.96
CA PRO A 15 -8.04 -16.55 6.88
C PRO A 15 -6.85 -16.18 7.78
N ALA A 16 -6.94 -16.46 9.08
CA ALA A 16 -5.91 -16.11 10.06
C ALA A 16 -4.51 -16.66 9.70
N ALA A 17 -4.45 -17.84 9.07
CA ALA A 17 -3.20 -18.43 8.58
C ALA A 17 -2.56 -17.57 7.48
N ALA A 18 -3.36 -16.99 6.58
CA ALA A 18 -2.88 -16.10 5.52
C ALA A 18 -2.42 -14.75 6.07
N ALA A 19 -3.15 -14.18 7.04
CA ALA A 19 -2.72 -12.96 7.74
C ALA A 19 -1.38 -13.16 8.47
N THR A 20 -1.23 -14.28 9.18
CA THR A 20 0.03 -14.66 9.84
C THR A 20 1.18 -14.83 8.84
N ALA A 21 0.93 -15.50 7.71
CA ALA A 21 1.92 -15.70 6.67
C ALA A 21 2.37 -14.36 6.05
N TYR A 22 1.42 -13.45 5.80
CA TYR A 22 1.72 -12.10 5.31
C TYR A 22 2.58 -11.33 6.30
N ASN A 23 2.20 -11.29 7.57
CA ASN A 23 2.95 -10.58 8.62
C ASN A 23 4.37 -11.15 8.78
N SER A 24 4.51 -12.48 8.78
CA SER A 24 5.82 -13.15 8.83
C SER A 24 6.71 -12.83 7.62
N ALA A 25 6.11 -12.57 6.46
CA ALA A 25 6.81 -12.23 5.23
C ALA A 25 7.03 -10.71 5.05
N LEU A 26 6.43 -9.86 5.89
CA LEU A 26 6.32 -8.41 5.68
C LEU A 26 7.67 -7.75 5.40
N GLN A 27 8.66 -8.02 6.24
CA GLN A 27 10.01 -7.44 6.08
C GLN A 27 10.66 -7.86 4.75
N SER A 28 10.50 -9.13 4.37
CA SER A 28 11.01 -9.64 3.10
C SER A 28 10.30 -9.00 1.90
N LEU A 29 8.99 -8.81 1.98
CA LEU A 29 8.19 -8.18 0.92
C LEU A 29 8.61 -6.73 0.72
N VAL A 30 8.69 -5.94 1.81
CA VAL A 30 9.10 -4.53 1.76
C VAL A 30 10.48 -4.38 1.13
N GLN A 31 11.44 -5.19 1.57
CA GLN A 31 12.79 -5.14 1.01
C GLN A 31 12.84 -5.56 -0.46
N GLN A 32 12.05 -6.56 -0.87
CA GLN A 32 12.01 -7.02 -2.25
C GLN A 32 11.44 -5.94 -3.19
N VAL A 33 10.37 -5.26 -2.77
CA VAL A 33 9.77 -4.17 -3.54
C VAL A 33 10.74 -2.99 -3.63
N ALA A 34 11.36 -2.58 -2.52
CA ALA A 34 12.36 -1.52 -2.54
C ALA A 34 13.53 -1.84 -3.49
N ARG A 35 14.08 -3.06 -3.43
CA ARG A 35 15.14 -3.51 -4.35
C ARG A 35 14.70 -3.47 -5.80
N ARG A 36 13.51 -3.98 -6.12
CA ARG A 36 12.99 -4.02 -7.49
C ARG A 36 12.73 -2.62 -8.05
N LEU A 37 12.20 -1.71 -7.24
CA LEU A 37 11.97 -0.33 -7.63
C LEU A 37 13.29 0.39 -7.94
N LEU A 38 14.28 0.27 -7.05
CA LEU A 38 15.57 0.95 -7.24
C LEU A 38 16.35 0.44 -8.45
N ALA A 39 16.16 -0.84 -8.78
CA ALA A 39 16.73 -1.46 -9.98
C ALA A 39 15.90 -1.18 -11.25
N HIS A 40 14.72 -0.58 -11.14
CA HIS A 40 13.82 -0.42 -12.28
C HIS A 40 14.35 0.66 -13.25
N PRO A 41 14.37 0.41 -14.58
CA PRO A 41 14.86 1.39 -15.56
C PRO A 41 14.09 2.72 -15.55
N ARG A 42 12.80 2.68 -15.17
CA ARG A 42 11.94 3.86 -15.02
C ARG A 42 11.82 4.34 -13.56
N ARG A 43 12.78 4.02 -12.69
CA ARG A 43 12.68 4.36 -11.26
C ARG A 43 12.43 5.85 -11.01
N ASP A 44 13.05 6.73 -11.81
CA ASP A 44 12.97 8.18 -11.58
C ASP A 44 11.55 8.70 -11.86
N GLU A 45 10.87 8.12 -12.86
CA GLU A 45 9.45 8.36 -13.15
C GLU A 45 8.55 7.78 -12.04
N LEU A 46 8.84 6.55 -11.59
CA LEU A 46 8.07 5.90 -10.52
C LEU A 46 8.22 6.58 -9.16
N LEU A 47 9.36 7.22 -8.91
CA LEU A 47 9.61 8.03 -7.72
C LEU A 47 9.05 9.45 -7.85
N GLY A 48 8.73 9.92 -9.07
CA GLY A 48 8.24 11.28 -9.30
C GLY A 48 9.19 12.35 -8.75
N GLY A 49 10.51 12.12 -8.84
CA GLY A 49 11.53 13.03 -8.29
C GLY A 49 11.74 12.96 -6.77
N ASN A 50 11.01 12.11 -6.05
CA ASN A 50 11.19 11.94 -4.60
C ASN A 50 12.43 11.09 -4.26
N PRO A 51 13.02 11.29 -3.07
CA PRO A 51 14.12 10.44 -2.63
C PRO A 51 13.64 8.98 -2.44
N PRO A 52 14.46 7.98 -2.80
CA PRO A 52 14.20 6.56 -2.57
C PRO A 52 13.72 6.19 -1.16
N THR A 53 14.24 6.88 -0.14
CA THR A 53 13.90 6.64 1.26
C THR A 53 12.43 6.92 1.55
N LEU A 54 11.86 7.99 0.97
CA LEU A 54 10.45 8.33 1.14
C LEU A 54 9.53 7.23 0.60
N PHE A 55 9.90 6.64 -0.54
CA PHE A 55 9.16 5.50 -1.10
C PHE A 55 9.28 4.26 -0.21
N ALA A 56 10.48 3.95 0.28
CA ALA A 56 10.71 2.79 1.15
C ALA A 56 9.88 2.90 2.44
N ASP A 57 9.86 4.08 3.05
CA ASP A 57 9.07 4.37 4.25
C ASP A 57 7.57 4.28 3.97
N ASN A 58 7.11 4.85 2.85
CA ASN A 58 5.71 4.75 2.46
C ASN A 58 5.30 3.28 2.22
N HIS A 59 6.15 2.50 1.58
CA HIS A 59 5.87 1.10 1.30
C HIS A 59 5.87 0.25 2.59
N TYR A 60 6.76 0.55 3.54
CA TYR A 60 6.74 -0.06 4.87
C TYR A 60 5.46 0.26 5.63
N ASN A 61 5.05 1.53 5.65
CA ASN A 61 3.82 1.99 6.29
C ASN A 61 2.59 1.32 5.65
N HIS A 62 2.54 1.26 4.32
CA HIS A 62 1.48 0.57 3.59
C HIS A 62 1.42 -0.92 3.90
N ALA A 63 2.56 -1.63 3.88
CA ALA A 63 2.60 -3.05 4.19
C ALA A 63 2.15 -3.35 5.63
N THR A 64 2.55 -2.50 6.58
CA THR A 64 2.13 -2.57 7.99
C THR A 64 0.63 -2.33 8.14
N PHE A 65 0.11 -1.32 7.46
CA PHE A 65 -1.32 -1.02 7.40
C PHE A 65 -2.12 -2.22 6.88
N MET A 66 -1.72 -2.79 5.75
CA MET A 66 -2.39 -3.97 5.18
C MET A 66 -2.35 -5.18 6.12
N SER A 67 -1.23 -5.39 6.84
CA SER A 67 -1.17 -6.45 7.86
C SER A 67 -2.24 -6.28 8.92
N LYS A 68 -2.52 -5.04 9.34
CA LYS A 68 -3.56 -4.75 10.34
C LYS A 68 -4.96 -4.94 9.78
N VAL A 69 -5.21 -4.52 8.53
CA VAL A 69 -6.48 -4.78 7.83
C VAL A 69 -6.73 -6.28 7.73
N PHE A 70 -5.73 -7.08 7.36
CA PHE A 70 -5.88 -8.54 7.26
C PHE A 70 -6.10 -9.23 8.62
N GLU A 71 -5.42 -8.76 9.67
CA GLU A 71 -5.57 -9.30 11.03
C GLU A 71 -6.94 -9.01 11.63
N HIS A 72 -7.53 -7.85 11.36
CA HIS A 72 -8.75 -7.38 12.03
C HIS A 72 -9.99 -7.39 11.12
N GLY A 73 -9.83 -7.59 9.81
CA GLY A 73 -10.91 -7.50 8.83
C GLY A 73 -11.47 -6.08 8.66
N ASP A 74 -10.69 -5.05 9.00
CA ASP A 74 -11.11 -3.65 8.99
C ASP A 74 -10.99 -3.05 7.57
N TYR A 75 -11.85 -3.53 6.66
CA TYR A 75 -11.87 -3.11 5.27
C TYR A 75 -12.49 -1.73 5.07
N GLU A 76 -13.26 -1.23 6.04
CA GLU A 76 -13.78 0.14 6.05
C GLU A 76 -12.63 1.14 6.19
N LEU A 77 -11.67 0.86 7.07
CA LEU A 77 -10.45 1.67 7.20
C LEU A 77 -9.63 1.67 5.90
N LEU A 78 -9.56 0.53 5.20
CA LEU A 78 -8.95 0.45 3.87
C LEU A 78 -9.68 1.35 2.86
N ALA A 79 -11.00 1.24 2.77
CA ALA A 79 -11.82 2.06 1.87
C ALA A 79 -11.67 3.56 2.14
N THR A 80 -11.48 3.94 3.40
CA THR A 80 -11.29 5.33 3.83
C THR A 80 -9.91 5.89 3.43
N ILE A 81 -8.86 5.07 3.48
CA ILE A 81 -7.48 5.51 3.21
C ILE A 81 -7.14 5.51 1.71
N LEU A 82 -7.75 4.63 0.92
CA LEU A 82 -7.48 4.47 -0.52
C LEU A 82 -7.60 5.77 -1.35
N PRO A 83 -8.65 6.61 -1.19
CA PRO A 83 -8.76 7.87 -1.92
C PRO A 83 -7.61 8.83 -1.60
N TRP A 84 -7.16 8.88 -0.35
CA TRP A 84 -6.07 9.77 0.07
C TRP A 84 -4.73 9.35 -0.54
N VAL A 85 -4.47 8.03 -0.57
CA VAL A 85 -3.29 7.47 -1.27
C VAL A 85 -3.36 7.78 -2.76
N TYR A 86 -4.52 7.57 -3.40
CA TYR A 86 -4.71 7.87 -4.82
C TYR A 86 -4.44 9.34 -5.12
N HIS A 87 -4.98 10.26 -4.32
CA HIS A 87 -4.74 11.69 -4.47
C HIS A 87 -3.27 12.07 -4.24
N ALA A 88 -2.61 11.51 -3.23
CA ALA A 88 -1.19 11.76 -2.99
C ALA A 88 -0.29 11.34 -4.16
N TYR A 89 -0.62 10.25 -4.87
CA TYR A 89 0.14 9.84 -6.05
C TYR A 89 -0.25 10.61 -7.33
N HIS A 90 -1.51 11.05 -7.47
CA HIS A 90 -1.98 11.79 -8.66
C HIS A 90 -1.71 13.30 -8.59
N SER A 91 -1.69 13.91 -7.41
CA SER A 91 -1.40 15.35 -7.25
C SER A 91 0.04 15.70 -7.60
N HIS A 92 0.93 14.72 -7.72
CA HIS A 92 2.32 14.90 -8.13
C HIS A 92 2.54 14.72 -9.64
N GLY A 93 1.47 14.42 -10.42
CA GLY A 93 1.50 14.37 -11.89
C GLY A 93 1.19 15.69 -12.59
N SER A 94 0.88 16.77 -11.86
CA SER A 94 0.61 18.09 -12.42
C SER A 94 1.62 19.12 -11.93
N GLY A 95 2.89 18.93 -12.30
CA GLY A 95 3.92 19.95 -12.29
C GLY A 95 4.45 20.09 -13.71
N SER A 96 4.16 21.23 -14.32
CA SER A 96 4.64 21.72 -15.62
C SER A 96 6.12 21.48 -15.89
#